data_AF-A0A1F6TEY2-F1
#
_entry.id   AF-A0A1F6TEY2-F1
#
_cell.length_a   1.000
_cell.length_b   1.000
_cell.length_c   1.000
_cell.angle_alpha   90.00
_cell.angle_beta   90.00
_cell.angle_gamma   90.00
#
_symmetry.space_group_name_H-M   'P 1'
#
loop_
_entity.id
_entity.type
_entity.pdbx_description
1 polymer ?
#
loop_
_entity_poly.entity_id
_entity_poly.type
_entity_poly.pdbx_seq_one_letter_code
_entity_poly.pdbx_strand_id
1 'polypeptide(L)'
;MPRPGLLLMLAAVLAACAGAPAFDTAGVDHTLTPGMAAADAGARGRQVQWGGVIVAASNLKDSTQLEVLAYPLTDGGAPDPQREALGRFLVLRPGYLETADFAPGRAVTAVGAILETRRLRIGDGEHTVPVLSAGQLRLWPRGYDSAPQLHFGFGISIGR
;
A
#
# COMPACT_ATOMS: atom_id res chain seq x y z
N MET A 1 -9.39 -26.07 48.94
CA MET A 1 -8.68 -26.84 47.91
C MET A 1 -9.26 -26.45 46.55
N PRO A 2 -8.59 -25.57 45.77
CA PRO A 2 -9.12 -25.12 44.48
C PRO A 2 -9.18 -26.31 43.50
N ARG A 3 -10.31 -26.47 42.81
CA ARG A 3 -10.56 -27.58 41.89
C ARG A 3 -9.55 -27.52 40.73
N PRO A 4 -8.78 -28.59 40.46
CA PRO A 4 -7.75 -28.60 39.41
C PRO A 4 -8.32 -28.37 38.00
N GLY A 5 -9.62 -28.61 37.79
CA GLY A 5 -10.31 -28.30 36.54
C GLY A 5 -10.49 -26.79 36.28
N LEU A 6 -10.53 -25.95 37.32
CA LEU A 6 -10.68 -24.50 37.16
C LEU A 6 -9.37 -23.82 36.74
N LEU A 7 -8.22 -24.37 37.14
CA LEU A 7 -6.90 -23.87 36.72
C LEU A 7 -6.60 -24.18 35.25
N LEU A 8 -7.06 -25.34 34.73
CA LEU A 8 -6.82 -25.72 33.34
C LEU A 8 -7.64 -24.88 32.35
N MET A 9 -8.83 -24.42 32.75
CA MET A 9 -9.72 -23.61 31.91
C MET A 9 -9.27 -22.14 31.80
N LEU A 10 -8.52 -21.64 32.79
CA LEU A 10 -8.00 -20.26 32.79
C LEU A 10 -6.75 -20.08 31.90
N ALA A 11 -5.96 -21.13 31.69
CA ALA A 11 -4.76 -21.08 30.85
C ALA A 11 -5.06 -21.08 29.34
N ALA A 12 -6.25 -21.52 28.93
CA ALA A 12 -6.62 -21.65 27.51
C ALA A 12 -7.10 -20.33 26.86
N VAL A 13 -7.32 -19.25 27.65
CA VAL A 13 -7.95 -18.02 27.15
C VAL A 13 -6.93 -16.96 26.68
N LEU A 14 -5.61 -17.18 26.87
CA LEU A 14 -4.58 -16.18 26.54
C LEU A 14 -3.89 -16.33 25.17
N ALA A 15 -4.24 -17.33 24.36
CA ALA A 15 -3.53 -17.62 23.10
C ALA A 15 -4.09 -16.90 21.84
N ALA A 16 -5.07 -16.01 21.96
CA ALA A 16 -5.87 -15.53 20.83
C ALA A 16 -5.51 -14.13 20.26
N CYS A 17 -4.33 -13.58 20.54
CA CYS A 17 -3.87 -12.35 19.88
C CYS A 17 -2.98 -12.66 18.66
N ALA A 18 -3.50 -13.43 17.70
CA ALA A 18 -2.87 -13.54 16.39
C ALA A 18 -3.21 -12.30 15.55
N GLY A 19 -2.53 -11.18 15.83
CA GLY A 19 -2.52 -10.02 14.92
C GLY A 19 -1.75 -10.37 13.64
N ALA A 20 -2.12 -9.75 12.52
CA ALA A 20 -1.38 -9.92 11.27
C ALA A 20 0.11 -9.57 11.48
N PRO A 21 1.05 -10.32 10.87
CA PRO A 21 2.48 -10.09 11.08
C PRO A 21 2.85 -8.65 10.72
N ALA A 22 3.51 -7.96 11.65
CA ALA A 22 4.01 -6.60 11.47
C ALA A 22 4.99 -6.55 10.28
N PHE A 23 5.08 -5.38 9.64
CA PHE A 23 6.11 -5.16 8.64
C PHE A 23 7.49 -5.16 9.31
N ASP A 24 8.47 -5.79 8.67
CA ASP A 24 9.87 -5.53 8.99
C ASP A 24 10.25 -4.18 8.38
N THR A 25 10.47 -3.19 9.24
CA THR A 25 10.80 -1.81 8.87
C THR A 25 12.25 -1.45 9.19
N ALA A 26 13.12 -2.44 9.41
CA ALA A 26 14.53 -2.19 9.67
C ALA A 26 15.17 -1.44 8.48
N GLY A 27 15.78 -0.28 8.77
CA GLY A 27 16.45 0.54 7.75
C GLY A 27 15.51 1.28 6.79
N VAL A 28 14.20 1.31 7.06
CA VAL A 28 13.23 2.09 6.29
C VAL A 28 13.40 3.58 6.55
N ASP A 29 13.38 4.36 5.48
CA ASP A 29 13.27 5.81 5.55
C ASP A 29 11.81 6.26 5.55
N HIS A 30 11.34 6.73 6.71
CA HIS A 30 9.97 7.22 6.88
C HIS A 30 9.78 8.70 6.46
N THR A 31 10.87 9.42 6.19
CA THR A 31 10.83 10.84 5.81
C THR A 31 10.71 11.02 4.30
N LEU A 32 11.18 10.04 3.53
CA LEU A 32 11.13 10.09 2.08
C LEU A 32 9.72 9.76 1.58
N THR A 33 9.02 10.76 1.06
CA THR A 33 7.71 10.57 0.40
C THR A 33 7.85 10.18 -1.07
N PRO A 34 6.80 9.59 -1.69
CA PRO A 34 6.80 9.34 -3.13
C PRO A 34 7.05 10.58 -3.99
N GLY A 35 6.43 11.72 -3.65
CA GLY A 35 6.63 12.98 -4.35
C GLY A 35 8.08 13.46 -4.29
N MET A 36 8.74 13.34 -3.13
CA MET A 36 10.15 13.67 -2.99
C MET A 36 11.04 12.70 -3.80
N ALA A 37 10.77 11.40 -3.72
CA ALA A 37 11.53 10.39 -4.45
C ALA A 37 11.39 10.52 -5.97
N ALA A 38 10.26 11.04 -6.48
CA ALA A 38 10.08 11.33 -7.90
C ALA A 38 11.03 12.41 -8.43
N ALA A 39 11.43 13.35 -7.56
CA ALA A 39 12.28 14.49 -7.91
C ALA A 39 13.77 14.26 -7.59
N ASP A 40 14.11 13.20 -6.86
CA ASP A 40 15.46 12.91 -6.36
C ASP A 40 16.05 11.64 -6.98
N ALA A 41 17.05 11.80 -7.86
CA ALA A 41 17.77 10.67 -8.46
C ALA A 41 18.52 9.81 -7.41
N GLY A 42 18.88 10.40 -6.25
CA GLY A 42 19.52 9.72 -5.13
C GLY A 42 18.56 8.84 -4.32
N ALA A 43 17.27 8.84 -4.62
CA ALA A 43 16.28 8.01 -3.92
C ALA A 43 16.42 6.51 -4.25
N ARG A 44 17.02 6.16 -5.39
CA ARG A 44 17.17 4.77 -5.85
C ARG A 44 17.92 3.91 -4.82
N GLY A 45 17.38 2.72 -4.55
CA GLY A 45 17.95 1.75 -3.61
C GLY A 45 17.58 1.99 -2.15
N ARG A 46 17.02 3.15 -1.78
CA ARG A 46 16.54 3.40 -0.41
C ARG A 46 15.36 2.50 -0.09
N GLN A 47 15.37 1.96 1.13
CA GLN A 47 14.24 1.21 1.70
C GLN A 47 13.20 2.19 2.20
N VAL A 48 11.94 1.99 1.82
CA VAL A 48 10.82 2.85 2.22
C VAL A 48 9.61 2.01 2.60
N GLN A 49 8.72 2.60 3.40
CA GLN A 49 7.40 2.08 3.68
C GLN A 49 6.38 3.12 3.24
N TRP A 50 5.63 2.78 2.19
CA TRP A 50 4.59 3.64 1.65
C TRP A 50 3.27 2.89 1.62
N GLY A 51 2.18 3.61 1.79
CA GLY A 51 0.85 3.06 1.66
C GLY A 51 -0.10 4.10 1.10
N GLY A 52 -1.23 3.60 0.63
CA GLY A 52 -2.21 4.45 -0.02
C GLY A 52 -3.38 3.67 -0.55
N VAL A 53 -4.16 4.34 -1.40
CA VAL A 53 -5.31 3.76 -2.08
C VAL A 53 -4.90 3.34 -3.49
N ILE A 54 -5.23 2.10 -3.86
CA ILE A 54 -5.00 1.59 -5.21
C ILE A 54 -5.85 2.37 -6.20
N VAL A 55 -5.22 2.88 -7.25
CA VAL A 55 -5.90 3.55 -8.37
C VAL A 55 -6.06 2.61 -9.55
N ALA A 56 -5.05 1.78 -9.81
CA ALA A 56 -5.09 0.76 -10.84
C ALA A 56 -4.25 -0.45 -10.44
N ALA A 57 -4.58 -1.62 -10.99
CA ALA A 57 -3.81 -2.84 -10.83
C ALA A 57 -3.71 -3.56 -12.17
N SER A 58 -2.53 -4.05 -12.52
CA SER A 58 -2.29 -4.78 -13.75
C SER A 58 -1.33 -5.95 -13.52
N ASN A 59 -1.70 -7.10 -14.05
CA ASN A 59 -0.80 -8.25 -14.10
C ASN A 59 0.10 -8.13 -15.33
N LEU A 60 1.41 -8.15 -15.09
CA LEU A 60 2.45 -8.23 -16.10
C LEU A 60 2.84 -9.71 -16.27
N LYS A 61 3.80 -9.98 -17.16
CA LYS A 61 4.26 -11.33 -17.46
C LYS A 61 4.73 -12.10 -16.22
N ASP A 62 5.55 -11.46 -15.39
CA ASP A 62 6.24 -12.09 -14.24
C ASP A 62 6.01 -11.35 -12.91
N SER A 63 5.13 -10.35 -12.89
CA SER A 63 4.88 -9.49 -11.73
C SER A 63 3.49 -8.85 -11.78
N THR A 64 3.01 -8.36 -10.65
CA THR A 64 1.85 -7.47 -10.59
C THR A 64 2.32 -6.05 -10.30
N GLN A 65 1.78 -5.10 -11.07
CA GLN A 65 1.97 -3.68 -10.85
C GLN A 65 0.70 -3.08 -10.23
N LEU A 66 0.86 -2.36 -9.11
CA LEU A 66 -0.20 -1.54 -8.54
C LEU A 66 0.18 -0.07 -8.68
N GLU A 67 -0.73 0.75 -9.18
CA GLU A 67 -0.63 2.20 -9.08
C GLU A 67 -1.32 2.65 -7.80
N VAL A 68 -0.61 3.39 -6.95
CA VAL A 68 -1.09 3.76 -5.62
C VAL A 68 -0.96 5.27 -5.43
N LEU A 69 -2.05 5.90 -4.97
CA LEU A 69 -2.02 7.27 -4.46
C LEU A 69 -1.69 7.22 -2.97
N ALA A 70 -0.53 7.76 -2.62
CA ALA A 70 0.04 7.63 -1.29
C ALA A 70 -0.57 8.61 -0.28
N TYR A 71 -0.67 8.15 0.96
CA TYR A 71 -1.11 8.95 2.10
C TYR A 71 -0.18 8.73 3.29
N PRO A 72 -0.13 9.65 4.27
CA PRO A 72 0.54 9.42 5.53
C PRO A 72 0.04 8.13 6.18
N LEU A 73 0.95 7.39 6.80
CA LEU A 73 0.60 6.17 7.52
C LEU A 73 0.23 6.50 8.96
N THR A 74 -0.74 5.77 9.50
CA THR A 74 -1.01 5.71 10.93
C THR A 74 0.10 4.92 11.65
N ASP A 75 0.12 4.94 12.98
CA ASP A 75 1.04 4.13 13.78
C ASP A 75 0.88 2.61 13.50
N GLY A 76 -0.31 2.18 13.05
CA GLY A 76 -0.57 0.81 12.62
C GLY A 76 -0.01 0.48 11.22
N GLY A 77 0.57 1.45 10.52
CA GLY A 77 1.11 1.32 9.17
C GLY A 77 0.06 1.38 8.07
N ALA A 78 -1.19 1.73 8.38
CA ALA A 78 -2.25 1.85 7.39
C ALA A 78 -2.29 3.27 6.81
N PRO A 79 -2.60 3.45 5.52
CA PRO A 79 -2.76 4.79 4.96
C PRO A 79 -3.97 5.50 5.57
N ASP A 80 -3.83 6.82 5.77
CA ASP A 80 -4.90 7.71 6.21
C ASP A 80 -5.37 8.62 5.07
N PRO A 81 -6.44 8.27 4.33
CA PRO A 81 -6.92 9.04 3.20
C PRO A 81 -7.60 10.37 3.59
N GLN A 82 -7.75 10.67 4.89
CA GLN A 82 -8.24 11.97 5.37
C GLN A 82 -7.15 13.04 5.37
N ARG A 83 -5.88 12.66 5.18
CA ARG A 83 -4.74 13.57 5.12
C ARG A 83 -4.34 13.84 3.68
N GLU A 84 -3.51 14.86 3.50
CA GLU A 84 -3.03 15.27 2.17
C GLU A 84 -2.26 14.13 1.48
N ALA A 85 -2.51 13.97 0.17
CA ALA A 85 -1.83 12.96 -0.62
C ALA A 85 -0.34 13.30 -0.79
N LEU A 86 0.52 12.28 -0.67
CA LEU A 86 1.98 12.43 -0.70
C LEU A 86 2.59 12.15 -2.09
N GLY A 87 1.75 12.14 -3.12
CA GLY A 87 2.10 11.78 -4.50
C GLY A 87 1.70 10.35 -4.86
N ARG A 88 2.09 9.92 -6.07
CA ARG A 88 1.82 8.58 -6.60
C ARG A 88 3.09 7.76 -6.68
N PHE A 89 2.94 6.45 -6.59
CA PHE A 89 4.02 5.51 -6.82
C PHE A 89 3.47 4.23 -7.45
N LEU A 90 4.37 3.48 -8.08
CA LEU A 90 4.08 2.15 -8.58
C LEU A 90 4.65 1.13 -7.60
N VAL A 91 3.84 0.15 -7.21
CA VAL A 91 4.30 -1.06 -6.53
C VAL A 91 4.53 -2.12 -7.59
N LEU A 92 5.74 -2.67 -7.65
CA LEU A 92 6.06 -3.83 -8.45
C LEU A 92 6.28 -5.04 -7.53
N ARG A 93 5.38 -6.02 -7.59
CA ARG A 93 5.44 -7.24 -6.78
C ARG A 93 5.74 -8.45 -7.68
N PRO A 94 6.79 -9.25 -7.42
CA PRO A 94 7.02 -10.48 -8.17
C PRO A 94 5.87 -11.48 -8.04
N GLY A 95 5.54 -12.15 -9.15
CA GLY A 95 4.44 -13.10 -9.20
C GLY A 95 3.07 -12.45 -9.42
N TYR A 96 2.03 -13.27 -9.24
CA TYR A 96 0.65 -12.88 -9.48
C TYR A 96 -0.06 -12.47 -8.19
N LEU A 97 -0.78 -11.35 -8.24
CA LEU A 97 -1.80 -10.97 -7.27
C LEU A 97 -3.17 -10.98 -7.96
N GLU A 98 -4.18 -11.46 -7.24
CA GLU A 98 -5.56 -11.41 -7.73
C GLU A 98 -6.03 -9.95 -7.76
N THR A 99 -6.16 -9.39 -8.97
CA THR A 99 -6.53 -7.99 -9.17
C THR A 99 -7.97 -7.69 -8.78
N ALA A 100 -8.84 -8.71 -8.67
CA ALA A 100 -10.16 -8.55 -8.08
C ALA A 100 -10.09 -8.25 -6.57
N ASP A 101 -9.07 -8.74 -5.87
CA ASP A 101 -8.82 -8.41 -4.46
C ASP A 101 -8.06 -7.10 -4.33
N PHE A 102 -7.00 -6.90 -5.13
CA PHE A 102 -6.23 -5.65 -5.21
C PHE A 102 -6.87 -4.63 -6.15
N ALA A 103 -8.20 -4.50 -6.06
CA ALA A 103 -8.98 -3.63 -6.92
C ALA A 103 -8.78 -2.14 -6.59
N PRO A 104 -9.08 -1.22 -7.55
CA PRO A 104 -9.14 0.20 -7.27
C PRO A 104 -10.02 0.54 -6.05
N GLY A 105 -9.59 1.52 -5.26
CA GLY A 105 -10.24 1.94 -4.02
C GLY A 105 -9.82 1.14 -2.78
N ARG A 106 -9.02 0.07 -2.92
CA ARG A 106 -8.51 -0.68 -1.77
C ARG A 106 -7.28 -0.02 -1.15
N ALA A 107 -7.22 0.02 0.17
CA ALA A 107 -6.03 0.46 0.90
C ALA A 107 -4.94 -0.62 0.92
N VAL A 108 -3.70 -0.22 0.68
CA VAL A 108 -2.52 -1.08 0.67
C VAL A 108 -1.33 -0.40 1.34
N THR A 109 -0.46 -1.19 1.97
CA THR A 109 0.86 -0.73 2.45
C THR A 109 1.93 -1.68 1.92
N ALA A 110 3.04 -1.11 1.44
CA ALA A 110 4.17 -1.82 0.86
C ALA A 110 5.48 -1.38 1.53
N VAL A 111 6.40 -2.32 1.69
CA VAL A 111 7.77 -2.07 2.13
C VAL A 111 8.74 -2.63 1.09
N GLY A 112 9.75 -1.84 0.74
CA GLY A 112 10.84 -2.31 -0.10
C GLY A 112 11.72 -1.20 -0.66
N ALA A 113 12.49 -1.54 -1.69
CA ALA A 113 13.46 -0.64 -2.29
C ALA A 113 12.88 0.15 -3.47
N ILE A 114 13.24 1.42 -3.58
CA ILE A 114 12.97 2.21 -4.78
C ILE A 114 13.86 1.71 -5.91
N LEU A 115 13.28 1.15 -6.98
CA LEU A 115 14.02 0.62 -8.12
C LEU A 115 14.45 1.70 -9.10
N GLU A 116 13.51 2.53 -9.49
CA GLU A 116 13.65 3.53 -10.54
C GLU A 116 12.49 4.53 -10.46
N THR A 117 12.50 5.52 -11.33
CA THR A 117 11.34 6.38 -11.60
C THR A 117 10.84 6.12 -13.01
N ARG A 118 9.52 6.11 -13.21
CA ARG A 118 8.89 5.90 -14.51
C ARG A 118 7.95 7.05 -14.85
N ARG A 119 7.84 7.37 -16.14
CA ARG A 119 6.81 8.30 -16.64
C ARG A 119 5.46 7.58 -16.70
N LEU A 120 4.45 8.19 -16.11
CA LEU A 120 3.08 7.72 -16.07
C LEU A 120 2.18 8.81 -16.65
N ARG A 121 1.26 8.42 -17.53
CA ARG A 121 0.26 9.31 -18.09
C ARG A 121 -0.90 9.41 -17.10
N ILE A 122 -1.20 10.61 -16.61
CA ILE A 122 -2.29 10.88 -15.69
C ILE A 122 -3.14 11.99 -16.30
N GLY A 123 -4.35 11.65 -16.73
CA GLY A 123 -5.14 12.53 -17.61
C GLY A 123 -4.33 12.90 -18.86
N ASP A 124 -4.17 14.20 -19.12
CA ASP A 124 -3.42 14.73 -20.26
C ASP A 124 -1.95 15.07 -19.93
N GLY A 125 -1.48 14.82 -18.70
CA GLY A 125 -0.12 15.08 -18.26
C GLY A 125 0.76 13.83 -18.21
N GLU A 126 2.05 13.98 -18.51
CA GLU A 126 3.06 12.98 -18.12
C GLU A 126 3.67 13.37 -16.78
N HIS A 127 3.70 12.41 -15.84
CA HIS A 127 4.23 12.58 -14.50
C HIS A 127 5.29 11.52 -14.22
N THR A 128 6.40 11.93 -13.61
CA THR A 128 7.40 10.99 -13.10
C THR A 128 6.96 10.48 -11.74
N VAL A 129 6.95 9.16 -11.55
CA VAL A 129 6.60 8.50 -10.28
C VAL A 129 7.66 7.44 -9.92
N PRO A 130 7.98 7.25 -8.63
CA PRO A 130 8.88 6.19 -8.21
C PRO A 130 8.24 4.81 -8.35
N VAL A 131 9.08 3.81 -8.61
CA VAL A 131 8.73 2.40 -8.67
C VAL A 131 9.35 1.70 -7.46
N LEU A 132 8.49 1.16 -6.60
CA LEU A 132 8.85 0.41 -5.40
C LEU A 132 8.85 -1.09 -5.70
N SER A 133 9.98 -1.76 -5.53
CA SER A 133 10.00 -3.23 -5.47
C SER A 133 9.53 -3.68 -4.10
N ALA A 134 8.30 -4.17 -4.01
CA ALA A 134 7.73 -4.55 -2.72
C ALA A 134 8.16 -5.96 -2.31
N GLY A 135 9.03 -6.03 -1.30
CA GLY A 135 9.35 -7.27 -0.59
C GLY A 135 8.24 -7.68 0.37
N GLN A 136 7.55 -6.70 0.96
CA GLN A 136 6.38 -6.92 1.82
C GLN A 136 5.20 -6.09 1.31
N LEU A 137 4.00 -6.67 1.35
CA LEU A 137 2.77 -6.04 0.88
C LEU A 137 1.61 -6.49 1.75
N ARG A 138 0.81 -5.54 2.23
CA ARG A 138 -0.41 -5.80 2.99
C ARG A 138 -1.59 -5.11 2.32
N LEU A 139 -2.62 -5.89 2.04
CA LEU A 139 -3.93 -5.40 1.66
C LEU A 139 -4.79 -5.22 2.92
N TRP A 140 -5.34 -4.03 3.13
CA TRP A 140 -6.17 -3.76 4.30
C TRP A 140 -7.61 -4.30 4.11
N PRO A 141 -8.28 -4.73 5.21
CA PRO A 141 -9.69 -5.11 5.16
C PRO A 141 -10.55 -3.96 4.62
N ARG A 142 -11.66 -4.30 3.96
CA ARG A 142 -12.62 -3.30 3.47
C ARG A 142 -13.20 -2.52 4.65
N GLY A 143 -13.29 -1.19 4.53
CA GLY A 143 -13.90 -0.34 5.55
C GLY A 143 -13.00 -0.04 6.76
N TYR A 144 -11.71 -0.40 6.70
CA TYR A 144 -10.72 0.13 7.65
C TYR A 144 -10.63 1.67 7.57
N ASP A 145 -10.89 2.15 6.37
CA ASP A 145 -10.94 3.51 5.89
C ASP A 145 -12.40 3.89 5.65
N SER A 146 -13.08 4.39 6.68
CA SER A 146 -14.24 5.25 6.44
C SER A 146 -13.74 6.57 5.81
N ALA A 147 -13.45 6.56 4.52
CA ALA A 147 -12.95 7.68 3.73
C ALA A 147 -13.75 7.86 2.42
N PRO A 148 -13.76 9.06 1.81
CA PRO A 148 -14.85 9.54 0.98
C PRO A 148 -14.95 8.81 -0.35
N GLN A 149 -16.18 8.71 -0.86
CA GLN A 149 -16.51 8.06 -2.12
C GLN A 149 -15.86 8.84 -3.28
N LEU A 150 -14.72 8.38 -3.78
CA LEU A 150 -14.11 8.94 -4.98
C LEU A 150 -14.96 8.57 -6.20
N HIS A 151 -15.79 9.51 -6.64
CA HIS A 151 -16.53 9.39 -7.90
C HIS A 151 -15.56 9.57 -9.07
N PHE A 152 -15.25 8.48 -9.78
CA PHE A 152 -14.58 8.55 -11.07
C PHE A 152 -15.61 8.94 -12.14
N GLY A 153 -15.49 10.17 -12.66
CA GLY A 153 -16.25 10.60 -13.82
C GLY A 153 -15.72 9.91 -15.07
N PHE A 154 -16.47 8.95 -15.62
CA PHE A 154 -16.24 8.42 -16.96
C PHE A 154 -16.57 9.52 -17.99
N GLY A 155 -15.54 10.20 -18.50
CA GLY A 155 -15.67 11.12 -19.63
C GLY A 155 -15.84 10.34 -20.93
N ILE A 156 -17.08 10.27 -21.43
CA ILE A 156 -17.38 9.73 -22.76
C ILE A 156 -17.16 10.85 -23.78
N SER A 157 -16.00 10.89 -24.43
CA SER A 157 -15.77 11.79 -25.57
C SER A 157 -16.37 11.15 -26.83
N ILE A 158 -17.60 11.52 -27.17
CA ILE A 158 -18.19 11.22 -28.47
C ILE A 158 -17.69 12.28 -29.45
N GLY A 159 -16.78 11.89 -30.34
CA GLY A 159 -16.25 12.74 -31.41
C GLY A 159 -17.33 13.09 -32.45
N ARG A 160 -17.16 14.26 -33.08
CA ARG A 160 -17.80 14.65 -34.34
C ARG A 160 -16.74 15.09 -35.31
#